data_AF-A0A7S4JR43-F1
#
_entry.id   AF-A0A7S4JR43-F1
#
_cell.length_a   1.000
_cell.length_b   1.000
_cell.length_c   1.000
_cell.angle_alpha   90.00
_cell.angle_beta   90.00
_cell.angle_gamma   90.00
#
_symmetry.space_group_name_H-M   'P 1'
#
loop_
_entity.id
_entity.type
_entity.pdbx_description
1 polymer ?
#
loop_
_entity_poly.entity_id
_entity_poly.type
_entity_poly.pdbx_seq_one_letter_code
_entity_poly.pdbx_strand_id
1 'polypeptide(L)'
;MKFGKRIRSEAVEQWNDQYVDYKGLKHLLKALVANGASAPEDEQFTASILAEIDKVDRFFISKESELYAEFRSLCQKVTQTPLEPAWEKAQSAKGINGHLHLDKLVSALEGTDAGEIIQALLHFSAKVDNMRKFVMINTLAVVKITKKHDKQEGITKQLQWEMVNTVHKKHFYNSPHFSALITDVEVLASEIMFRTTKLKPLPENYSCPICLGILCNPVVLSCGHRFCMKCVSAASYFCQTSCPVCRKDQILDLETIKVDTLLSSFLDRYFPEGQSGVKQCKACAARNANPQVPRQRFPCEECNLQLLDSLEEMQVAALRQRHK
;
A
#
# COMPACT_ATOMS: atom_id res chain seq x y z
N MET A 1 -24.86 -19.54 -0.11
CA MET A 1 -23.64 -18.95 0.51
C MET A 1 -22.38 -19.46 -0.19
N LYS A 2 -21.74 -18.62 -1.03
CA LYS A 2 -20.59 -18.99 -1.89
C LYS A 2 -19.20 -18.71 -1.28
N PHE A 3 -19.14 -18.02 -0.14
CA PHE A 3 -17.88 -17.47 0.40
C PHE A 3 -16.84 -18.54 0.78
N GLY A 4 -17.24 -19.62 1.47
CA GLY A 4 -16.29 -20.69 1.80
C GLY A 4 -15.75 -21.45 0.57
N LYS A 5 -16.47 -21.44 -0.56
CA LYS A 5 -15.94 -21.94 -1.85
C LYS A 5 -14.95 -20.94 -2.44
N ARG A 6 -15.25 -19.63 -2.33
CA ARG A 6 -14.41 -18.53 -2.81
C ARG A 6 -13.04 -18.49 -2.13
N ILE A 7 -12.97 -18.65 -0.80
CA ILE A 7 -11.68 -18.74 -0.09
C ILE A 7 -10.80 -19.82 -0.74
N ARG A 8 -11.34 -21.03 -0.94
CA ARG A 8 -10.57 -22.14 -1.52
C ARG A 8 -10.18 -21.94 -2.98
N SER A 9 -11.01 -21.26 -3.79
CA SER A 9 -10.71 -21.04 -5.20
C SER A 9 -9.75 -19.88 -5.45
N GLU A 10 -9.72 -18.89 -4.55
CA GLU A 10 -8.86 -17.70 -4.67
C GLU A 10 -7.61 -17.78 -3.77
N ALA A 11 -7.51 -18.79 -2.89
CA ALA A 11 -6.35 -19.01 -2.06
C ALA A 11 -5.13 -19.44 -2.89
N VAL A 12 -3.97 -18.97 -2.46
CA VAL A 12 -2.69 -19.46 -2.95
C VAL A 12 -2.49 -20.86 -2.39
N GLU A 13 -2.36 -21.85 -3.27
CA GLU A 13 -2.34 -23.27 -2.89
C GLU A 13 -1.25 -23.59 -1.87
N GLN A 14 -0.07 -22.97 -2.00
CA GLN A 14 1.06 -23.17 -1.10
C GLN A 14 0.83 -22.60 0.31
N TRP A 15 -0.20 -21.78 0.52
CA TRP A 15 -0.48 -21.09 1.79
C TRP A 15 -1.79 -21.54 2.43
N ASN A 16 -2.39 -22.63 1.94
CA ASN A 16 -3.74 -23.07 2.32
C ASN A 16 -3.96 -23.21 3.84
N ASP A 17 -2.96 -23.69 4.57
CA ASP A 17 -2.96 -23.88 6.03
C ASP A 17 -2.79 -22.57 6.83
N GLN A 18 -2.33 -21.52 6.16
CA GLN A 18 -2.04 -20.21 6.75
C GLN A 18 -3.24 -19.26 6.69
N TYR A 19 -4.26 -19.57 5.89
CA TYR A 19 -5.54 -18.84 5.91
C TYR A 19 -6.34 -19.14 7.18
N VAL A 20 -7.26 -18.24 7.53
CA VAL A 20 -8.27 -18.48 8.57
C VAL A 20 -9.06 -19.75 8.22
N ASP A 21 -9.09 -20.72 9.15
CA ASP A 21 -9.90 -21.93 9.06
C ASP A 21 -11.39 -21.61 9.24
N TYR A 22 -11.94 -20.98 8.21
CA TYR A 22 -13.34 -20.59 8.14
C TYR A 22 -14.27 -21.80 8.26
N LYS A 23 -13.82 -23.00 7.83
CA LYS A 23 -14.63 -24.22 7.92
C LYS A 23 -14.67 -24.73 9.35
N GLY A 24 -13.52 -24.83 10.02
CA GLY A 24 -13.42 -25.19 11.44
C GLY A 24 -14.20 -24.24 12.32
N LEU A 25 -13.99 -22.93 12.19
CA LEU A 25 -14.74 -21.92 12.95
C LEU A 25 -16.25 -22.01 12.72
N LYS A 26 -16.68 -22.30 11.48
CA LYS A 26 -18.12 -22.52 11.21
C LYS A 26 -18.67 -23.76 11.90
N HIS A 27 -17.87 -24.82 12.06
CA HIS A 27 -18.28 -26.01 12.81
C HIS A 27 -18.35 -25.72 14.31
N LEU A 28 -17.35 -25.03 14.86
CA LEU A 28 -17.35 -24.57 16.26
C LEU A 28 -18.59 -23.72 16.57
N LEU A 29 -18.92 -22.76 15.71
CA LEU A 29 -20.11 -21.93 15.89
C LEU A 29 -21.42 -22.75 15.90
N LYS A 30 -21.52 -23.80 15.08
CA LYS A 30 -22.70 -24.67 15.10
C LYS A 30 -22.82 -25.44 16.40
N ALA A 31 -21.70 -25.93 16.93
CA ALA A 31 -21.66 -26.63 18.22
C ALA A 31 -22.05 -25.68 19.36
N LEU A 32 -21.51 -24.46 19.37
CA LEU A 32 -21.86 -23.41 20.33
C LEU A 32 -23.37 -23.16 20.39
N VAL A 33 -24.01 -22.98 19.23
CA VAL A 33 -25.46 -22.76 19.15
C VAL A 33 -26.25 -23.99 19.58
N ALA A 34 -25.79 -25.20 19.24
CA ALA A 34 -26.46 -26.44 19.63
C ALA A 34 -26.42 -26.70 21.14
N ASN A 35 -25.34 -26.28 21.81
CA ASN A 35 -25.14 -26.47 23.25
C ASN A 35 -25.80 -25.38 24.12
N GLY A 36 -26.41 -24.35 23.52
CA GLY A 36 -27.06 -23.26 24.24
C GLY A 36 -26.17 -22.06 24.59
N ALA A 37 -25.05 -21.87 23.88
CA ALA A 37 -24.16 -20.71 23.94
C ALA A 37 -23.89 -20.19 25.37
N SER A 38 -23.23 -21.02 26.19
CA SER A 38 -22.76 -20.57 27.50
C SER A 38 -21.61 -19.56 27.38
N ALA A 39 -21.45 -18.68 28.37
CA ALA A 39 -20.38 -17.68 28.37
C ALA A 39 -18.96 -18.28 28.19
N PRO A 40 -18.59 -19.41 28.83
CA PRO A 40 -17.29 -20.04 28.61
C PRO A 40 -17.09 -20.58 27.18
N GLU A 41 -18.14 -21.12 26.56
CA GLU A 41 -18.05 -21.61 25.18
C GLU A 41 -17.94 -20.44 24.17
N ASP A 42 -18.61 -19.31 24.45
CA ASP A 42 -18.49 -18.08 23.66
C ASP A 42 -17.08 -17.47 23.74
N GLU A 43 -16.48 -17.47 24.93
CA GLU A 43 -15.08 -17.08 25.15
C GLU A 43 -14.13 -18.01 24.40
N GLN A 44 -14.37 -19.32 24.41
CA GLN A 44 -13.55 -20.29 23.66
C GLN A 44 -13.65 -20.07 22.14
N PHE A 45 -14.83 -19.75 21.63
CA PHE A 45 -15.02 -19.39 20.23
C PHE A 45 -14.26 -18.10 19.87
N THR A 46 -14.36 -17.09 20.74
CA THR A 46 -13.61 -15.82 20.60
C THR A 46 -12.10 -16.08 20.57
N ALA A 47 -11.58 -16.88 21.50
CA ALA A 47 -10.17 -17.26 21.57
C ALA A 47 -9.71 -18.00 20.30
N SER A 48 -10.58 -18.84 19.72
CA SER A 48 -10.29 -19.56 18.47
C SER A 48 -10.15 -18.59 17.29
N ILE A 49 -10.98 -17.55 17.21
CA ILE A 49 -10.85 -16.50 16.17
C ILE A 49 -9.55 -15.72 16.36
N LEU A 50 -9.22 -15.34 17.59
CA LEU A 50 -7.98 -14.61 17.90
C LEU A 50 -6.73 -15.42 17.53
N ALA A 51 -6.71 -16.72 17.85
CA ALA A 51 -5.62 -17.61 17.47
C ALA A 51 -5.42 -17.68 15.94
N GLU A 52 -6.52 -17.71 15.18
CA GLU A 52 -6.47 -17.69 13.72
C GLU A 52 -5.99 -16.34 13.16
N ILE A 53 -6.40 -15.22 13.76
CA ILE A 53 -5.89 -13.89 13.41
C ILE A 53 -4.38 -13.82 13.66
N ASP A 54 -3.91 -14.29 14.81
CA ASP A 54 -2.49 -14.28 15.16
C ASP A 54 -1.64 -15.19 14.26
N LYS A 55 -2.20 -16.34 13.84
CA LYS A 55 -1.57 -17.22 12.86
C LYS A 55 -1.34 -16.49 11.53
N VAL A 56 -2.39 -15.86 11.00
CA VAL A 56 -2.34 -15.08 9.75
C VAL A 56 -1.31 -13.95 9.87
N ASP A 57 -1.29 -13.25 11.00
CA ASP A 57 -0.37 -12.14 11.24
C ASP A 57 1.10 -12.59 11.26
N ARG A 58 1.40 -13.67 11.98
CA ARG A 58 2.75 -14.26 12.00
C ARG A 58 3.23 -14.70 10.62
N PHE A 59 2.36 -15.37 9.86
CA PHE A 59 2.69 -15.79 8.50
C PHE A 59 2.98 -14.59 7.60
N PHE A 60 2.14 -13.56 7.67
CA PHE A 60 2.33 -12.34 6.89
C PHE A 60 3.66 -11.65 7.19
N ILE A 61 4.01 -11.46 8.47
CA ILE A 61 5.29 -10.82 8.87
C ILE A 61 6.49 -11.55 8.27
N SER A 62 6.48 -12.88 8.36
CA SER A 62 7.53 -13.72 7.77
C SER A 62 7.62 -13.51 6.25
N LYS A 63 6.50 -13.61 5.54
CA LYS A 63 6.48 -13.48 4.09
C LYS A 63 6.74 -12.07 3.58
N GLU A 64 6.33 -11.04 4.30
CA GLU A 64 6.70 -9.66 4.00
C GLU A 64 8.22 -9.49 4.00
N SER A 65 8.90 -10.07 5.00
CA SER A 65 10.36 -10.02 5.11
C SER A 65 11.04 -10.74 3.92
N GLU A 66 10.53 -11.91 3.53
CA GLU A 66 11.00 -12.64 2.34
C GLU A 66 10.81 -11.82 1.06
N LEU A 67 9.62 -11.22 0.86
CA LEU A 67 9.34 -10.39 -0.31
C LEU A 67 10.26 -9.19 -0.39
N TYR A 68 10.56 -8.55 0.74
CA TYR A 68 11.50 -7.44 0.77
C TYR A 68 12.93 -7.85 0.42
N ALA A 69 13.38 -9.01 0.89
CA ALA A 69 14.68 -9.54 0.52
C ALA A 69 14.77 -9.83 -0.98
N GLU A 70 13.74 -10.47 -1.54
CA GLU A 70 13.65 -10.74 -2.98
C GLU A 70 13.58 -9.45 -3.81
N PHE A 71 12.83 -8.44 -3.34
CA PHE A 71 12.76 -7.13 -3.98
C PHE A 71 14.13 -6.45 -4.05
N ARG A 72 14.91 -6.49 -2.96
CA ARG A 72 16.28 -5.94 -2.94
C ARG A 72 17.17 -6.65 -3.96
N SER A 73 17.10 -7.97 -4.04
CA SER A 73 17.83 -8.74 -5.06
C SER A 73 17.40 -8.38 -6.47
N LEU A 74 16.11 -8.16 -6.71
CA LEU A 74 15.60 -7.70 -8.01
C LEU A 74 16.13 -6.30 -8.36
N CYS A 75 16.08 -5.35 -7.42
CA CYS A 75 16.65 -4.01 -7.60
C CYS A 75 18.15 -4.06 -7.93
N GLN A 76 18.90 -4.94 -7.27
CA GLN A 76 20.32 -5.15 -7.54
C GLN A 76 20.53 -5.69 -8.96
N LYS A 77 19.76 -6.71 -9.38
CA LYS A 77 19.81 -7.24 -10.76
C LYS A 77 19.53 -6.14 -11.78
N VAL A 78 18.46 -5.37 -11.58
CA VAL A 78 18.09 -4.26 -12.48
C VAL A 78 19.18 -3.19 -12.59
N THR A 79 19.84 -2.88 -11.47
CA THR A 79 20.91 -1.85 -11.44
C THR A 79 22.18 -2.34 -12.15
N GLN A 80 22.51 -3.62 -12.04
CA GLN A 80 23.73 -4.20 -12.60
C GLN A 80 23.60 -4.57 -14.08
N THR A 81 22.38 -4.88 -14.54
CA THR A 81 22.15 -5.26 -15.92
C THR A 81 22.00 -4.03 -16.83
N PRO A 82 22.81 -3.92 -17.90
CA PRO A 82 22.64 -2.90 -18.92
C PRO A 82 21.35 -3.15 -19.70
N LEU A 83 20.32 -2.35 -19.44
CA LEU A 83 19.06 -2.37 -20.19
C LEU A 83 19.12 -1.50 -21.47
N GLU A 84 20.31 -1.37 -22.08
CA GLU A 84 20.55 -0.61 -23.32
C GLU A 84 19.60 -1.02 -24.44
N PRO A 85 19.23 -0.10 -25.34
CA PRO A 85 17.82 0.10 -25.53
C PRO A 85 17.33 -0.91 -26.56
N ALA A 86 16.64 -1.93 -26.07
CA ALA A 86 15.85 -2.84 -26.88
C ALA A 86 14.61 -2.16 -27.50
N TRP A 87 14.60 -0.82 -27.57
CA TRP A 87 13.50 -0.01 -28.09
C TRP A 87 13.18 -0.34 -29.54
N GLU A 88 14.19 -0.65 -30.37
CA GLU A 88 14.00 -1.06 -31.77
C GLU A 88 13.17 -2.36 -31.85
N LYS A 89 13.46 -3.32 -30.97
CA LYS A 89 12.65 -4.54 -30.83
C LYS A 89 11.29 -4.25 -30.20
N ALA A 90 11.23 -3.39 -29.17
CA ALA A 90 10.02 -3.03 -28.45
C ALA A 90 9.04 -2.17 -29.29
N GLN A 91 9.51 -1.47 -30.33
CA GLN A 91 8.64 -0.71 -31.24
C GLN A 91 7.62 -1.60 -31.95
N SER A 92 8.00 -2.85 -32.24
CA SER A 92 7.09 -3.84 -32.83
C SER A 92 5.89 -4.19 -31.92
N ALA A 93 5.99 -3.89 -30.62
CA ALA A 93 4.93 -4.13 -29.64
C ALA A 93 3.93 -2.95 -29.50
N LYS A 94 4.13 -1.83 -30.21
CA LYS A 94 3.17 -0.72 -30.24
C LYS A 94 1.90 -1.14 -30.98
N GLY A 95 0.76 -0.96 -30.32
CA GLY A 95 -0.56 -1.06 -30.91
C GLY A 95 -0.94 0.17 -31.74
N ILE A 96 -2.11 0.12 -32.37
CA ILE A 96 -2.62 1.13 -33.32
C ILE A 96 -2.67 2.54 -32.70
N ASN A 97 -2.87 2.64 -31.38
CA ASN A 97 -2.96 3.90 -30.64
C ASN A 97 -1.65 4.28 -29.92
N GLY A 98 -0.51 3.69 -30.30
CA GLY A 98 0.79 3.95 -29.67
C GLY A 98 0.99 3.32 -28.28
N HIS A 99 -0.01 2.60 -27.76
CA HIS A 99 0.07 1.86 -26.51
C HIS A 99 0.88 0.57 -26.69
N LEU A 100 1.69 0.20 -25.70
CA LEU A 100 2.38 -1.09 -25.73
C LEU A 100 1.45 -2.23 -25.31
N HIS A 101 1.45 -3.30 -26.09
CA HIS A 101 0.88 -4.58 -25.65
C HIS A 101 1.92 -5.36 -24.86
N LEU A 102 1.66 -5.61 -23.58
CA LEU A 102 2.62 -6.29 -22.69
C LEU A 102 3.03 -7.67 -23.22
N ASP A 103 2.08 -8.47 -23.69
CA ASP A 103 2.38 -9.81 -24.23
C ASP A 103 3.31 -9.73 -25.44
N LYS A 104 3.07 -8.79 -26.36
CA LYS A 104 3.93 -8.57 -27.54
C LYS A 104 5.31 -8.07 -27.14
N LEU A 105 5.39 -7.20 -26.14
CA LEU A 105 6.65 -6.68 -25.62
C LEU A 105 7.48 -7.81 -25.00
N VAL A 106 6.85 -8.64 -24.17
CA VAL A 106 7.48 -9.80 -23.55
C VAL A 106 8.03 -10.76 -24.62
N SER A 107 7.24 -11.10 -25.63
CA SER A 107 7.69 -11.95 -26.74
C SER A 107 8.82 -11.30 -27.55
N ALA A 108 8.74 -9.99 -27.82
CA ALA A 108 9.77 -9.28 -28.59
C ALA A 108 11.12 -9.19 -27.86
N LEU A 109 11.12 -9.30 -26.54
CA LEU A 109 12.30 -9.23 -25.68
C LEU A 109 12.77 -10.60 -25.20
N GLU A 110 12.16 -11.68 -25.67
CA GLU A 110 12.57 -13.04 -25.33
C GLU A 110 14.05 -13.29 -25.67
N GLY A 111 14.77 -13.93 -24.75
CA GLY A 111 16.21 -14.17 -24.88
C GLY A 111 17.11 -12.94 -24.70
N THR A 112 16.55 -11.79 -24.29
CA THR A 112 17.33 -10.60 -23.92
C THR A 112 17.36 -10.39 -22.42
N ASP A 113 18.40 -9.72 -21.93
CA ASP A 113 18.52 -9.26 -20.54
C ASP A 113 17.29 -8.44 -20.07
N ALA A 114 16.74 -7.61 -20.96
CA ALA A 114 15.54 -6.84 -20.68
C ALA A 114 14.30 -7.72 -20.52
N GLY A 115 14.17 -8.76 -21.35
CA GLY A 115 13.10 -9.76 -21.24
C GLY A 115 13.18 -10.53 -19.93
N GLU A 116 14.38 -10.97 -19.53
CA GLU A 116 14.59 -11.66 -18.25
C GLU A 116 14.23 -10.78 -17.05
N ILE A 117 14.58 -9.49 -17.08
CA ILE A 117 14.25 -8.54 -16.01
C ILE A 117 12.74 -8.29 -15.94
N ILE A 118 12.08 -8.10 -17.09
CA ILE A 118 10.62 -7.93 -17.13
C ILE A 118 9.93 -9.19 -16.60
N GLN A 119 10.38 -10.38 -16.99
CA GLN A 119 9.84 -11.64 -16.47
C GLN A 119 10.03 -11.76 -14.95
N ALA A 120 11.21 -11.44 -14.43
CA ALA A 120 11.48 -11.45 -12.99
C ALA A 120 10.57 -10.45 -12.24
N LEU A 121 10.37 -9.26 -12.79
CA LEU A 121 9.45 -8.26 -12.25
C LEU A 121 8.00 -8.73 -12.26
N LEU A 122 7.52 -9.33 -13.35
CA LEU A 122 6.15 -9.85 -13.45
C LEU A 122 5.91 -10.98 -12.45
N HIS A 123 6.89 -11.88 -12.30
CA HIS A 123 6.84 -12.94 -11.30
C HIS A 123 6.81 -12.37 -9.88
N PHE A 124 7.66 -11.39 -9.57
CA PHE A 124 7.67 -10.73 -8.27
C PHE A 124 6.36 -9.98 -7.98
N SER A 125 5.84 -9.25 -8.97
CA SER A 125 4.56 -8.52 -8.86
C SER A 125 3.40 -9.48 -8.58
N ALA A 126 3.39 -10.66 -9.19
CA ALA A 126 2.40 -11.69 -8.91
C ALA A 126 2.47 -12.19 -7.45
N LYS A 127 3.67 -12.30 -6.86
CA LYS A 127 3.83 -12.63 -5.44
C LYS A 127 3.30 -11.53 -4.52
N VAL A 128 3.55 -10.27 -4.84
CA VAL A 128 2.99 -9.11 -4.11
C VAL A 128 1.46 -9.10 -4.20
N ASP A 129 0.89 -9.36 -5.38
CA ASP A 129 -0.57 -9.46 -5.54
C ASP A 129 -1.18 -10.65 -4.78
N ASN A 130 -0.49 -11.77 -4.74
CA ASN A 130 -0.87 -12.91 -3.90
C ASN A 130 -0.91 -12.50 -2.41
N MET A 131 0.06 -11.72 -1.95
CA MET A 131 0.07 -11.20 -0.58
C MET A 131 -1.09 -10.22 -0.33
N ARG A 132 -1.40 -9.30 -1.26
CA ARG A 132 -2.59 -8.43 -1.16
C ARG A 132 -3.88 -9.25 -1.06
N LYS A 133 -4.03 -10.29 -1.89
CA LYS A 133 -5.18 -11.21 -1.84
C LYS A 133 -5.25 -11.94 -0.50
N PHE A 134 -4.12 -12.38 0.05
CA PHE A 134 -4.04 -13.02 1.36
C PHE A 134 -4.60 -12.12 2.46
N VAL A 135 -4.20 -10.85 2.51
CA VAL A 135 -4.73 -9.85 3.47
C VAL A 135 -6.24 -9.69 3.30
N MET A 136 -6.72 -9.49 2.07
CA MET A 136 -8.13 -9.30 1.77
C MET A 136 -8.98 -10.51 2.19
N ILE A 137 -8.58 -11.71 1.78
CA ILE A 137 -9.34 -12.95 2.02
C ILE A 137 -9.44 -13.21 3.53
N ASN A 138 -8.35 -13.09 4.28
CA ASN A 138 -8.35 -13.33 5.73
C ASN A 138 -9.19 -12.27 6.49
N THR A 139 -9.08 -11.00 6.10
CA THR A 139 -9.93 -9.93 6.66
C THR A 139 -11.41 -10.24 6.44
N LEU A 140 -11.78 -10.62 5.21
CA LEU A 140 -13.16 -10.99 4.88
C LEU A 140 -13.60 -12.26 5.63
N ALA A 141 -12.70 -13.21 5.87
CA ALA A 141 -13.01 -14.42 6.62
C ALA A 141 -13.43 -14.09 8.06
N VAL A 142 -12.67 -13.24 8.74
CA VAL A 142 -12.99 -12.74 10.08
C VAL A 142 -14.32 -11.99 10.09
N VAL A 143 -14.51 -11.02 9.19
CA VAL A 143 -15.77 -10.27 9.07
C VAL A 143 -16.97 -11.20 8.85
N LYS A 144 -16.83 -12.21 8.00
CA LYS A 144 -17.93 -13.12 7.65
C LYS A 144 -18.23 -14.13 8.74
N ILE A 145 -17.25 -14.57 9.52
CA ILE A 145 -17.48 -15.54 10.60
C ILE A 145 -18.07 -14.84 11.83
N THR A 146 -17.60 -13.64 12.18
CA THR A 146 -18.16 -12.86 13.28
C THR A 146 -19.56 -12.33 12.96
N LYS A 147 -19.80 -11.84 11.74
CA LYS A 147 -21.16 -11.50 11.30
C LYS A 147 -22.11 -12.71 11.28
N LYS A 148 -21.58 -13.93 11.14
CA LYS A 148 -22.39 -15.14 11.23
C LYS A 148 -22.73 -15.45 12.68
N HIS A 149 -21.75 -15.31 13.57
CA HIS A 149 -21.91 -15.43 15.02
C HIS A 149 -22.98 -14.46 15.54
N ASP A 150 -22.85 -13.17 15.28
CA ASP A 150 -23.76 -12.11 15.78
C ASP A 150 -25.21 -12.22 15.25
N LYS A 151 -25.45 -13.13 14.31
CA LYS A 151 -26.78 -13.43 13.73
C LYS A 151 -27.42 -14.69 14.29
N GLN A 152 -26.76 -15.42 15.19
CA GLN A 152 -27.36 -16.61 15.78
C GLN A 152 -28.33 -16.21 16.90
N GLU A 153 -29.47 -16.89 16.97
CA GLU A 153 -30.44 -16.72 18.06
C GLU A 153 -29.79 -17.10 19.41
N GLY A 154 -30.03 -16.32 20.45
CA GLY A 154 -29.45 -16.53 21.79
C GLY A 154 -28.08 -15.89 22.02
N ILE A 155 -27.43 -15.36 20.98
CA ILE A 155 -26.17 -14.63 21.10
C ILE A 155 -26.45 -13.14 21.32
N THR A 156 -26.02 -12.60 22.46
CA THR A 156 -26.19 -11.17 22.80
C THR A 156 -24.94 -10.34 22.56
N LYS A 157 -23.76 -10.98 22.51
CA LYS A 157 -22.47 -10.33 22.27
C LYS A 157 -22.29 -9.99 20.78
N GLN A 158 -21.96 -8.73 20.50
CA GLN A 158 -21.62 -8.25 19.15
C GLN A 158 -20.11 -8.38 18.92
N LEU A 159 -19.64 -9.56 18.49
CA LEU A 159 -18.22 -9.86 18.29
C LEU A 159 -17.64 -9.21 17.04
N GLN A 160 -18.45 -8.87 16.04
CA GLN A 160 -17.96 -8.38 14.76
C GLN A 160 -17.11 -7.12 14.92
N TRP A 161 -17.58 -6.13 15.68
CA TRP A 161 -16.85 -4.89 15.87
C TRP A 161 -15.50 -5.13 16.57
N GLU A 162 -15.51 -5.93 17.64
CA GLU A 162 -14.32 -6.25 18.44
C GLU A 162 -13.25 -6.94 17.58
N MET A 163 -13.62 -8.01 16.86
CA MET A 163 -12.67 -8.77 16.05
C MET A 163 -12.17 -7.98 14.84
N VAL A 164 -13.02 -7.15 14.22
CA VAL A 164 -12.60 -6.28 13.11
C VAL A 164 -11.61 -5.22 13.61
N ASN A 165 -11.86 -4.61 14.76
CA ASN A 165 -10.93 -3.66 15.37
C ASN A 165 -9.59 -4.33 15.72
N THR A 166 -9.62 -5.58 16.20
CA THR A 166 -8.42 -6.38 16.41
C THR A 166 -7.65 -6.57 15.12
N VAL A 167 -8.31 -6.99 14.03
CA VAL A 167 -7.67 -7.12 12.70
C VAL A 167 -7.06 -5.81 12.24
N HIS A 168 -7.75 -4.67 12.41
CA HIS A 168 -7.24 -3.37 11.98
C HIS A 168 -5.93 -2.96 12.67
N LYS A 169 -5.67 -3.49 13.86
CA LYS A 169 -4.44 -3.26 14.62
C LYS A 169 -3.32 -4.25 14.30
N LYS A 170 -3.61 -5.32 13.55
CA LYS A 170 -2.61 -6.33 13.18
C LYS A 170 -1.74 -5.87 12.01
N HIS A 171 -0.52 -6.37 11.98
CA HIS A 171 0.47 -6.01 10.99
C HIS A 171 0.05 -6.45 9.58
N PHE A 172 -0.54 -7.63 9.42
CA PHE A 172 -1.02 -8.11 8.13
C PHE A 172 -2.06 -7.19 7.48
N TYR A 173 -2.83 -6.46 8.27
CA TYR A 173 -3.82 -5.53 7.75
C TYR A 173 -3.24 -4.12 7.55
N ASN A 174 -2.38 -3.68 8.46
CA ASN A 174 -1.97 -2.27 8.56
C ASN A 174 -0.48 -2.04 8.34
N SER A 175 0.22 -2.94 7.64
CA SER A 175 1.66 -2.78 7.43
C SER A 175 1.99 -1.57 6.53
N PRO A 176 2.74 -0.58 7.04
CA PRO A 176 3.27 0.50 6.22
C PRO A 176 4.39 0.01 5.29
N HIS A 177 5.15 -1.00 5.70
CA HIS A 177 6.21 -1.60 4.88
C HIS A 177 5.60 -2.23 3.64
N PHE A 178 4.69 -3.19 3.77
CA PHE A 178 4.03 -3.79 2.59
C PHE A 178 3.39 -2.76 1.64
N SER A 179 2.83 -1.67 2.18
CA SER A 179 2.28 -0.57 1.38
C SER A 179 3.34 0.21 0.61
N ALA A 180 4.51 0.44 1.22
CA ALA A 180 5.68 1.00 0.54
C ALA A 180 6.23 0.04 -0.52
N LEU A 181 6.38 -1.25 -0.21
CA LEU A 181 6.83 -2.27 -1.18
C LEU A 181 5.98 -2.29 -2.45
N ILE A 182 4.66 -2.20 -2.29
CA ILE A 182 3.71 -2.06 -3.40
C ILE A 182 4.08 -0.88 -4.31
N THR A 183 4.35 0.27 -3.71
CA THR A 183 4.72 1.49 -4.42
C THR A 183 6.10 1.34 -5.06
N ASP A 184 7.05 0.74 -4.35
CA ASP A 184 8.40 0.49 -4.83
C ASP A 184 8.42 -0.40 -6.07
N VAL A 185 7.55 -1.42 -6.12
CA VAL A 185 7.39 -2.29 -7.29
C VAL A 185 6.83 -1.52 -8.48
N GLU A 186 5.84 -0.66 -8.28
CA GLU A 186 5.27 0.20 -9.34
C GLU A 186 6.32 1.17 -9.91
N VAL A 187 7.15 1.74 -9.04
CA VAL A 187 8.25 2.62 -9.43
C VAL A 187 9.32 1.84 -10.18
N LEU A 188 9.75 0.68 -9.67
CA LEU A 188 10.74 -0.17 -10.33
C LEU A 188 10.23 -0.63 -11.71
N ALA A 189 8.97 -1.01 -11.81
CA ALA A 189 8.33 -1.37 -13.07
C ALA A 189 8.41 -0.21 -14.08
N SER A 190 8.10 1.00 -13.63
CA SER A 190 8.12 2.19 -14.49
C SER A 190 9.55 2.56 -14.92
N GLU A 191 10.53 2.39 -14.05
CA GLU A 191 11.94 2.57 -14.37
C GLU A 191 12.42 1.54 -15.40
N ILE A 192 12.11 0.25 -15.21
CA ILE A 192 12.43 -0.82 -16.18
C ILE A 192 11.78 -0.50 -17.53
N MET A 193 10.48 -0.18 -17.54
CA MET A 193 9.75 0.14 -18.76
C MET A 193 10.34 1.33 -19.49
N PHE A 194 10.73 2.39 -18.78
CA PHE A 194 11.42 3.53 -19.39
C PHE A 194 12.77 3.13 -19.98
N ARG A 195 13.60 2.39 -19.24
CA ARG A 195 14.93 1.98 -19.71
C ARG A 195 14.85 1.12 -20.97
N THR A 196 13.89 0.20 -21.02
CA THR A 196 13.67 -0.73 -22.14
C THR A 196 12.98 -0.09 -23.35
N THR A 197 11.97 0.75 -23.13
CA THR A 197 11.06 1.21 -24.21
C THR A 197 11.18 2.70 -24.54
N LYS A 198 11.86 3.47 -23.68
CA LYS A 198 11.94 4.95 -23.71
C LYS A 198 10.59 5.66 -23.56
N LEU A 199 9.52 4.94 -23.23
CA LEU A 199 8.24 5.56 -22.89
C LEU A 199 8.32 6.14 -21.48
N LYS A 200 8.09 7.45 -21.38
CA LYS A 200 8.06 8.14 -20.10
C LYS A 200 6.86 7.67 -19.27
N PRO A 201 7.00 7.59 -17.93
CA PRO A 201 5.88 7.34 -17.04
C PRO A 201 4.79 8.41 -17.22
N LEU A 202 3.52 8.00 -17.13
CA LEU A 202 2.40 8.93 -17.25
C LEU A 202 2.22 9.75 -15.96
N PRO A 203 2.07 11.09 -16.05
CA PRO A 203 1.92 11.95 -14.87
C PRO A 203 0.71 11.59 -13.99
N GLU A 204 -0.39 11.15 -14.60
CA GLU A 204 -1.66 10.83 -13.93
C GLU A 204 -1.50 9.74 -12.85
N ASN A 205 -0.62 8.77 -13.09
CA ASN A 205 -0.33 7.67 -12.16
C ASN A 205 0.34 8.14 -10.86
N TYR A 206 0.85 9.37 -10.85
CA TYR A 206 1.57 9.96 -9.73
C TYR A 206 0.94 11.28 -9.26
N SER A 207 -0.35 11.44 -9.53
CA SER A 207 -1.12 12.60 -9.08
C SER A 207 -1.61 12.42 -7.64
N CYS A 208 -1.58 13.50 -6.87
CA CYS A 208 -2.14 13.55 -5.53
C CYS A 208 -3.65 13.76 -5.64
N PRO A 209 -4.49 12.91 -5.02
CA PRO A 209 -5.94 13.03 -5.14
C PRO A 209 -6.52 14.26 -4.39
N ILE A 210 -5.71 14.94 -3.56
CA ILE A 210 -6.13 16.15 -2.84
C ILE A 210 -5.84 17.41 -3.65
N CYS A 211 -4.59 17.61 -4.08
CA CYS A 211 -4.21 18.83 -4.81
C CYS A 211 -4.25 18.68 -6.33
N LEU A 212 -4.50 17.46 -6.84
CA LEU A 212 -4.55 17.08 -8.26
C LEU A 212 -3.24 17.32 -9.04
N GLY A 213 -2.18 17.80 -8.38
CA GLY A 213 -0.84 17.93 -8.94
C GLY A 213 -0.01 16.68 -8.73
N ILE A 214 1.18 16.64 -9.33
CA ILE A 214 2.15 15.56 -9.10
C ILE A 214 2.56 15.53 -7.63
N LEU A 215 2.59 14.32 -7.06
CA LEU A 215 2.97 14.08 -5.68
C LEU A 215 4.29 14.78 -5.34
N CYS A 216 4.32 15.53 -4.24
CA CYS A 216 5.51 16.18 -3.74
C CYS A 216 5.73 15.81 -2.27
N ASN A 217 6.96 15.38 -1.95
CA ASN A 217 7.28 14.69 -0.70
C ASN A 217 6.22 13.60 -0.45
N PRO A 218 6.13 12.61 -1.36
CA PRO A 218 5.07 11.63 -1.36
C PRO A 218 5.05 10.86 -0.04
N VAL A 219 3.86 10.66 0.51
CA VAL A 219 3.61 9.79 1.66
C VAL A 219 2.73 8.66 1.18
N VAL A 220 3.14 7.43 1.48
CA VAL A 220 2.37 6.21 1.22
C VAL A 220 1.71 5.79 2.53
N LEU A 221 0.38 5.77 2.53
CA LEU A 221 -0.41 5.30 3.67
C LEU A 221 -0.44 3.78 3.74
N SER A 222 -0.78 3.18 4.89
CA SER A 222 -0.87 1.71 5.07
C SER A 222 -2.02 1.04 4.30
N CYS A 223 -2.81 1.85 3.60
CA CYS A 223 -3.82 1.43 2.64
C CYS A 223 -3.31 1.47 1.19
N GLY A 224 -2.07 1.89 0.96
CA GLY A 224 -1.43 2.04 -0.35
C GLY A 224 -1.74 3.37 -1.06
N HIS A 225 -2.65 4.20 -0.55
CA HIS A 225 -2.93 5.50 -1.17
C HIS A 225 -1.80 6.49 -0.91
N ARG A 226 -1.54 7.34 -1.91
CA ARG A 226 -0.40 8.24 -1.97
C ARG A 226 -0.87 9.69 -1.93
N PHE A 227 -0.22 10.51 -1.12
CA PHE A 227 -0.53 11.93 -0.98
C PHE A 227 0.75 12.74 -0.88
N CYS A 228 0.68 14.05 -1.15
CA CYS A 228 1.77 14.94 -0.74
C CYS A 228 1.80 15.03 0.79
N MET A 229 3.00 15.14 1.38
CA MET A 229 3.17 15.38 2.83
C MET A 229 2.25 16.51 3.32
N LYS A 230 2.28 17.68 2.65
CA LYS A 230 1.41 18.81 2.99
C LYS A 230 -0.08 18.47 3.00
N CYS A 231 -0.53 17.68 2.02
CA CYS A 231 -1.94 17.37 1.87
C CYS A 231 -2.43 16.41 2.96
N VAL A 232 -1.61 15.41 3.32
CA VAL A 232 -1.96 14.49 4.41
C VAL A 232 -1.82 15.16 5.78
N SER A 233 -0.84 16.04 5.98
CA SER A 233 -0.71 16.83 7.22
C SER A 233 -1.90 17.76 7.43
N ALA A 234 -2.38 18.42 6.37
CA ALA A 234 -3.59 19.24 6.45
C ALA A 234 -4.84 18.40 6.78
N ALA A 235 -4.97 17.20 6.18
CA ALA A 235 -6.07 16.30 6.52
C ALA A 235 -6.02 15.87 8.00
N SER A 236 -4.84 15.53 8.51
CA SER A 236 -4.62 15.21 9.93
C SER A 236 -4.99 16.40 10.84
N TYR A 237 -4.62 17.62 10.46
CA TYR A 237 -4.97 18.85 11.19
C TYR A 237 -6.49 19.02 11.38
N PHE A 238 -7.29 18.69 10.36
CA PHE A 238 -8.76 18.71 10.46
C PHE A 238 -9.33 17.44 11.13
N CYS A 239 -8.53 16.77 11.96
CA CYS A 239 -8.88 15.56 12.71
C CYS A 239 -9.36 14.40 11.82
N GLN A 240 -8.94 14.33 10.56
CA GLN A 240 -9.18 13.13 9.76
C GLN A 240 -8.18 12.06 10.21
N THR A 241 -8.68 10.96 10.75
CA THR A 241 -7.89 9.78 11.14
C THR A 241 -8.04 8.64 10.13
N SER A 242 -8.58 8.93 8.94
CA SER A 242 -8.86 7.94 7.91
C SER A 242 -8.33 8.41 6.56
N CYS A 243 -8.05 7.46 5.67
CA CYS A 243 -7.62 7.77 4.32
C CYS A 243 -8.70 8.55 3.55
N PRO A 244 -8.38 9.72 2.93
CA PRO A 244 -9.34 10.49 2.14
C PRO A 244 -9.95 9.76 0.94
N VAL A 245 -9.30 8.69 0.46
CA VAL A 245 -9.75 7.92 -0.71
C VAL A 245 -10.60 6.72 -0.29
N CYS A 246 -10.07 5.84 0.56
CA CYS A 246 -10.76 4.58 0.92
C CYS A 246 -11.40 4.56 2.30
N ARG A 247 -11.26 5.62 3.10
CA ARG A 247 -11.80 5.76 4.46
C ARG A 247 -11.31 4.70 5.46
N LYS A 248 -10.30 3.89 5.10
CA LYS A 248 -9.62 3.01 6.05
C LYS A 248 -8.97 3.86 7.12
N ASP A 249 -9.08 3.46 8.38
CA ASP A 249 -8.41 4.14 9.50
C ASP A 249 -6.89 4.13 9.29
N GLN A 250 -6.25 5.25 9.59
CA GLN A 250 -4.83 5.49 9.36
C GLN A 250 -4.22 6.13 10.60
N ILE A 251 -2.96 5.76 10.88
CA ILE A 251 -2.16 6.46 11.87
C ILE A 251 -1.57 7.67 11.16
N LEU A 252 -2.22 8.83 11.32
CA LEU A 252 -1.80 10.09 10.70
C LEU A 252 -1.09 11.00 11.71
N ASP A 253 -0.13 10.41 12.42
CA ASP A 253 0.73 11.12 13.36
C ASP A 253 1.91 11.76 12.63
N LEU A 254 2.04 13.08 12.78
CA LEU A 254 3.05 13.89 12.09
C LEU A 254 4.48 13.49 12.45
N GLU A 255 4.69 12.90 13.63
CA GLU A 255 6.01 12.40 14.06
C GLU A 255 6.39 11.08 13.36
N THR A 256 5.40 10.29 12.94
CA THR A 256 5.62 8.95 12.37
C THR A 256 5.44 8.89 10.86
N ILE A 257 4.72 9.84 10.26
CA ILE A 257 4.58 9.94 8.81
C ILE A 257 5.94 10.22 8.17
N LYS A 258 6.34 9.36 7.24
CA LYS A 258 7.60 9.47 6.50
C LYS A 258 7.35 9.69 5.01
N VAL A 259 8.23 10.48 4.41
CA VAL A 259 8.30 10.63 2.95
C VAL A 259 8.86 9.33 2.37
N ASP A 260 8.21 8.86 1.31
CA ASP A 260 8.70 7.78 0.47
C ASP A 260 9.85 8.28 -0.40
N THR A 261 11.08 7.91 -0.04
CA THR A 261 12.30 8.44 -0.65
C THR A 261 12.54 7.89 -2.05
N LEU A 262 12.13 6.65 -2.31
CA LEU A 262 12.27 6.00 -3.62
C LEU A 262 11.31 6.62 -4.62
N LEU A 263 10.03 6.77 -4.25
CA LEU A 263 9.05 7.47 -5.06
C LEU A 263 9.43 8.93 -5.23
N SER A 264 9.89 9.62 -4.18
CA SER A 264 10.38 11.01 -4.31
C SER A 264 11.48 11.12 -5.36
N SER A 265 12.52 10.29 -5.25
CA SER A 265 13.67 10.29 -6.17
C SER A 265 13.25 9.98 -7.61
N PHE A 266 12.29 9.06 -7.79
CA PHE A 266 11.73 8.76 -9.10
C PHE A 266 10.98 9.95 -9.69
N LEU A 267 10.13 10.61 -8.89
CA LEU A 267 9.36 11.75 -9.38
C LEU A 267 10.26 12.95 -9.71
N ASP A 268 11.35 13.15 -8.97
CA ASP A 268 12.34 14.20 -9.26
C ASP A 268 13.04 13.96 -10.60
N ARG A 269 13.30 12.70 -10.95
CA ARG A 269 13.92 12.32 -12.23
C ARG A 269 12.99 12.53 -13.42
N TYR A 270 11.72 12.12 -13.32
CA TYR A 270 10.81 12.09 -14.46
C TYR A 270 9.89 13.32 -14.57
N PHE A 271 9.66 14.03 -13.47
CA PHE A 271 8.77 15.20 -13.40
C PHE A 271 9.43 16.39 -12.66
N PRO A 272 10.59 16.90 -13.15
CA PRO A 272 11.37 17.96 -12.48
C PRO A 272 10.69 19.34 -12.52
N GLU A 273 9.79 19.57 -13.47
CA GLU A 273 9.03 20.82 -13.60
C GLU A 273 7.78 20.71 -12.74
N GLY A 274 7.78 21.46 -11.63
CA GLY A 274 6.76 21.44 -10.59
C GLY A 274 5.36 21.74 -11.11
N GLN A 275 4.62 20.68 -11.45
CA GLN A 275 3.15 20.69 -11.43
C GLN A 275 2.61 20.43 -10.01
N SER A 276 3.42 20.66 -8.98
CA SER A 276 2.92 20.81 -7.61
C SER A 276 2.35 22.22 -7.51
N GLY A 277 1.03 22.36 -7.37
CA GLY A 277 0.33 23.65 -7.17
C GLY A 277 0.67 24.38 -5.85
N VAL A 278 1.92 24.30 -5.39
CA VAL A 278 2.42 24.78 -4.10
C VAL A 278 3.54 25.80 -4.37
N LYS A 279 3.34 27.06 -3.95
CA LYS A 279 4.27 28.18 -4.21
C LYS A 279 5.63 27.98 -3.54
N GLN A 280 6.70 27.91 -4.34
CA GLN A 280 8.08 27.72 -3.89
C GLN A 280 8.55 28.80 -2.89
N CYS A 281 9.26 28.40 -1.83
CA CYS A 281 9.87 29.34 -0.89
C CYS A 281 11.03 30.10 -1.56
N LYS A 282 11.33 31.31 -1.10
CA LYS A 282 12.41 32.14 -1.67
C LYS A 282 13.78 31.44 -1.61
N ALA A 283 14.11 30.75 -0.53
CA ALA A 283 15.37 30.00 -0.39
C ALA A 283 15.48 28.81 -1.37
N CYS A 284 14.38 28.08 -1.53
CA CYS A 284 14.21 26.96 -2.45
C CYS A 284 14.29 27.41 -3.91
N ALA A 285 13.71 28.58 -4.21
CA ALA A 285 13.76 29.22 -5.53
C ALA A 285 15.19 29.61 -5.89
N ALA A 286 15.91 30.25 -4.95
CA ALA A 286 17.31 30.62 -5.14
C ALA A 286 18.21 29.38 -5.32
N ARG A 287 17.99 28.31 -4.55
CA ARG A 287 18.77 27.06 -4.66
C ARG A 287 18.50 26.33 -5.99
N ASN A 288 17.25 26.23 -6.42
CA ASN A 288 16.88 25.58 -7.69
C ASN A 288 17.26 26.40 -8.94
N ALA A 289 17.51 27.70 -8.77
CA ALA A 289 18.05 28.56 -9.82
C ALA A 289 19.57 28.37 -10.04
N ASN A 290 20.27 27.67 -9.13
CA ASN A 290 21.70 27.40 -9.26
C ASN A 290 21.93 26.04 -9.97
N PRO A 291 22.49 26.02 -11.20
CA PRO A 291 22.73 24.78 -11.94
C PRO A 291 23.83 23.88 -11.34
N GLN A 292 24.62 24.39 -10.39
CA GLN A 292 25.67 23.62 -9.69
C GLN A 292 25.16 22.90 -8.43
N VAL A 293 23.90 23.10 -8.05
CA VAL A 293 23.31 22.51 -6.84
C VAL A 293 22.14 21.60 -7.23
N PRO A 294 22.02 20.38 -6.68
CA PRO A 294 20.88 19.51 -6.94
C PRO A 294 19.56 20.22 -6.63
N ARG A 295 18.61 20.15 -7.56
CA ARG A 295 17.27 20.75 -7.37
C ARG A 295 16.56 20.05 -6.21
N GLN A 296 15.99 20.83 -5.30
CA GLN A 296 15.18 20.35 -4.19
C GLN A 296 13.70 20.56 -4.51
N ARG A 297 12.88 19.51 -4.38
CA ARG A 297 11.42 19.66 -4.55
C ARG A 297 10.81 20.41 -3.37
N PHE A 298 9.70 21.08 -3.65
CA PHE A 298 9.09 22.06 -2.76
C PHE A 298 7.81 21.52 -2.10
N PRO A 299 7.67 21.51 -0.76
CA PRO A 299 8.49 22.21 0.24
C PRO A 299 9.82 21.54 0.52
N CYS A 300 10.85 22.35 0.75
CA CYS A 300 12.09 21.92 1.40
C CYS A 300 11.80 21.40 2.83
N GLU A 301 12.69 20.62 3.43
CA GLU A 301 12.53 20.09 4.80
C GLU A 301 12.28 21.21 5.84
N GLU A 302 13.03 22.31 5.72
CA GLU A 302 12.88 23.54 6.52
C GLU A 302 11.54 24.28 6.27
N CYS A 303 11.01 24.17 5.06
CA CYS A 303 9.72 24.74 4.65
C CYS A 303 8.55 23.84 5.05
N ASN A 304 8.82 22.56 5.27
CA ASN A 304 7.90 21.59 5.83
C ASN A 304 7.82 21.80 7.35
N LEU A 305 8.97 22.02 8.00
CA LEU A 305 9.06 22.43 9.41
C LEU A 305 8.33 23.75 9.66
N GLN A 306 8.55 24.80 8.87
CA GLN A 306 7.78 26.05 9.01
C GLN A 306 6.27 25.87 8.81
N LEU A 307 5.85 24.91 7.97
CA LEU A 307 4.43 24.56 7.84
C LEU A 307 3.93 23.84 9.10
N LEU A 308 4.71 22.90 9.64
CA LEU A 308 4.40 22.19 10.87
C LEU A 308 4.35 23.16 12.06
N ASP A 309 5.32 24.07 12.20
CA ASP A 309 5.33 25.14 13.20
C ASP A 309 4.10 26.03 13.07
N SER A 310 3.74 26.45 11.84
CA SER A 310 2.53 27.25 11.61
C SER A 310 1.23 26.48 11.93
N LEU A 311 1.22 25.15 11.73
CA LEU A 311 0.10 24.28 12.08
C LEU A 311 0.03 24.01 13.59
N GLU A 312 1.17 23.93 14.29
CA GLU A 312 1.27 23.84 15.75
C GLU A 312 0.82 25.14 16.42
N GLU A 313 1.25 26.30 15.92
CA GLU A 313 0.76 27.61 16.37
C GLU A 313 -0.77 27.72 16.19
N MET A 314 -1.29 27.18 15.07
CA MET A 314 -2.72 27.06 14.83
C MET A 314 -3.41 26.05 15.78
N GLN A 315 -2.76 24.95 16.17
CA GLN A 315 -3.28 24.03 17.19
C GLN A 315 -3.39 24.70 18.56
N VAL A 316 -2.35 25.44 18.96
CA VAL A 316 -2.34 26.21 20.22
C VAL A 316 -3.42 27.29 20.20
N ALA A 317 -3.63 27.97 19.07
CA ALA A 317 -4.68 28.97 18.91
C ALA A 317 -6.10 28.37 18.95
N ALA A 318 -6.33 27.24 18.29
CA ALA A 318 -7.63 26.56 18.26
C ALA A 318 -8.02 25.96 19.63
N LEU A 319 -7.06 25.42 20.37
CA LEU A 319 -7.28 24.95 21.75
C LEU A 319 -7.64 26.10 22.69
N ARG A 320 -7.02 27.28 22.53
CA ARG A 320 -7.36 28.49 23.31
C ARG A 320 -8.76 29.03 23.04
N GLN A 321 -9.33 28.80 21.86
CA GLN A 321 -10.68 29.22 21.51
C GLN A 321 -11.78 28.27 22.05
N ARG A 322 -11.46 27.02 22.35
CA ARG A 322 -12.41 26.06 22.97
C ARG A 322 -12.53 26.20 24.49
N HIS A 323 -11.67 26.99 25.12
CA HIS A 323 -11.65 27.25 26.56
C HIS A 323 -12.16 28.65 26.96
N LYS A 324 -12.73 29.40 26.01
CA LYS A 324 -13.51 30.63 26.24
C LYS A 324 -14.96 30.39 25.91
#